data_AF-A0A495Z9S9-F1
#
_entry.id   AF-A0A495Z9S9-F1
#
_cell.length_a   1.000
_cell.length_b   1.000
_cell.length_c   1.000
_cell.angle_alpha   90.00
_cell.angle_beta   90.00
_cell.angle_gamma   90.00
#
_symmetry.space_group_name_H-M   'P 1'
#
loop_
_entity.id
_entity.type
_entity.pdbx_description
1 polymer ?
#
loop_
_entity_poly.entity_id
_entity_poly.type
_entity_poly.pdbx_seq_one_letter_code
_entity_poly.pdbx_strand_id
1 'polypeptide(L)'
;MSSKLERTTFTITQHQVKWIDEQHEKTGLLKSEIVRRALDEYAEREEAKAERKLFTPEQLRKIREMARAKGASVKNIIRRAVDRQLDLFFRNY
;
A
#
# COMPACT_ATOMS: atom_id res chain seq x y z
N MET A 1 27.86 0.67 -15.11
CA MET A 1 27.86 -0.02 -13.81
C MET A 1 27.07 -1.31 -13.97
N SER A 2 27.70 -2.48 -13.80
CA SER A 2 27.01 -3.76 -13.89
C SER A 2 26.20 -3.95 -12.60
N SER A 3 24.89 -3.74 -12.65
CA SER A 3 23.99 -4.06 -11.53
C SER A 3 23.96 -5.57 -11.37
N LYS A 4 24.89 -6.12 -10.58
CA LYS A 4 24.81 -7.52 -10.17
C LYS A 4 23.52 -7.67 -9.37
N LEU A 5 22.54 -8.34 -9.98
CA LEU A 5 21.32 -8.76 -9.31
C LEU A 5 21.73 -9.56 -8.07
N GLU A 6 21.30 -9.10 -6.90
CA GLU A 6 21.53 -9.81 -5.65
C GLU A 6 20.72 -11.11 -5.65
N ARG A 7 21.39 -12.20 -5.32
CA ARG A 7 20.74 -13.51 -5.20
C ARG A 7 20.20 -13.65 -3.79
N THR A 8 18.90 -13.91 -3.67
CA THR A 8 18.24 -14.17 -2.39
C THR A 8 17.77 -15.62 -2.34
N THR A 9 17.99 -16.28 -1.21
CA THR A 9 17.44 -17.59 -0.91
C THR A 9 16.35 -17.46 0.15
N PHE A 10 15.28 -18.24 0.03
CA PHE A 10 14.16 -18.23 0.96
C PHE A 10 13.52 -19.61 1.01
N THR A 11 12.80 -19.90 2.09
CA THR A 11 12.05 -21.13 2.27
C THR A 11 10.59 -20.92 1.90
N ILE A 12 9.98 -21.94 1.31
CA ILE A 12 8.56 -21.96 0.96
C ILE A 12 7.92 -23.25 1.43
N THR A 13 6.62 -23.18 1.65
CA THR A 13 5.78 -24.32 2.01
C THR A 13 5.58 -25.25 0.80
N GLN A 14 5.25 -26.52 1.07
CA GLN A 14 4.96 -27.50 0.02
C GLN A 14 3.78 -27.08 -0.86
N HIS A 15 2.78 -26.41 -0.30
CA HIS A 15 1.65 -25.86 -1.05
C HIS A 15 2.10 -24.79 -2.06
N GLN A 16 3.02 -23.90 -1.67
CA GLN A 16 3.58 -22.88 -2.56
C GLN A 16 4.41 -23.52 -3.68
N VAL A 17 5.18 -24.56 -3.39
CA VAL A 17 5.92 -25.32 -4.42
C VAL A 17 4.94 -25.88 -5.46
N LYS A 18 3.88 -26.55 -5.01
CA LYS A 18 2.87 -27.13 -5.89
C LYS A 18 2.21 -26.06 -6.78
N TRP A 19 1.87 -24.90 -6.20
CA TRP A 19 1.31 -23.80 -6.98
C TRP A 19 2.29 -23.28 -8.04
N ILE A 20 3.58 -23.11 -7.71
CA ILE A 20 4.61 -22.68 -8.67
C ILE A 20 4.72 -23.70 -9.82
N ASP A 21 4.69 -24.98 -9.51
CA ASP A 21 4.78 -26.06 -10.50
C ASP A 21 3.56 -26.05 -11.43
N GLU A 22 2.35 -25.91 -10.90
CA GLU A 22 1.14 -25.77 -11.72
C GLU A 22 1.18 -24.52 -12.62
N GLN A 23 1.71 -23.40 -12.14
CA GLN A 23 1.86 -22.20 -12.96
C GLN A 23 2.92 -22.38 -14.05
N HIS A 24 4.00 -23.09 -13.75
CA HIS A 24 5.04 -23.44 -14.71
C HIS A 24 4.47 -24.27 -15.85
N GLU A 25 3.71 -25.31 -15.53
CA GLU A 25 3.05 -26.17 -16.53
C GLU A 25 2.02 -25.40 -17.38
N LYS A 26 1.23 -24.52 -16.75
CA LYS A 26 0.17 -23.77 -17.44
C LYS A 26 0.72 -22.68 -18.37
N THR A 27 1.78 -22.00 -17.96
CA THR A 27 2.27 -20.79 -18.66
C THR A 27 3.53 -21.02 -19.48
N GLY A 28 4.25 -22.12 -19.23
CA GLY A 28 5.58 -22.38 -19.80
C GLY A 28 6.69 -21.48 -19.24
N LEU A 29 6.38 -20.57 -18.31
CA LEU A 29 7.35 -19.65 -17.72
C LEU A 29 8.25 -20.35 -16.72
N LEU A 30 9.50 -19.93 -16.61
CA LEU A 30 10.42 -20.43 -15.58
C LEU A 30 9.86 -20.18 -14.18
N LYS A 31 10.08 -21.12 -13.25
CA LYS A 31 9.66 -21.01 -11.85
C LYS A 31 10.15 -19.71 -11.18
N SER A 32 11.38 -19.31 -11.47
CA SER A 32 11.96 -18.03 -10.99
C SER A 32 11.21 -16.81 -11.51
N GLU A 33 10.78 -16.84 -12.77
CA GLU A 33 10.01 -15.77 -13.41
C GLU A 33 8.60 -15.67 -12.82
N ILE A 34 7.98 -16.81 -12.49
CA ILE A 34 6.70 -16.87 -11.78
C ILE A 34 6.80 -16.23 -10.41
N VAL A 35 7.85 -16.56 -9.66
CA VAL A 35 8.11 -15.94 -8.34
C VAL A 35 8.31 -14.44 -8.48
N ARG A 36 9.11 -14.00 -9.47
CA ARG A 36 9.35 -12.58 -9.72
C ARG A 36 8.06 -11.82 -10.01
N ARG A 37 7.22 -12.33 -10.91
CA ARG A 37 5.92 -11.72 -11.24
C ARG A 37 4.97 -11.65 -10.03
N ALA A 38 4.96 -12.69 -9.19
CA ALA A 38 4.15 -12.68 -7.98
C ALA A 38 4.60 -11.60 -6.99
N LEU A 39 5.92 -11.33 -6.91
CA LEU A 39 6.46 -10.24 -6.11
C LEU A 39 6.13 -8.87 -6.71
N ASP A 40 6.27 -8.71 -8.02
CA ASP A 40 5.94 -7.46 -8.72
C ASP A 40 4.46 -7.11 -8.51
N GLU A 41 3.54 -8.07 -8.70
CA GLU A 41 2.10 -7.87 -8.48
C GLU A 41 1.78 -7.53 -7.01
N TYR A 42 2.49 -8.15 -6.06
CA TYR A 42 2.32 -7.82 -4.64
C TYR A 42 2.76 -6.38 -4.35
N ALA A 43 3.90 -5.95 -4.91
CA ALA A 43 4.41 -4.60 -4.75
C ALA A 43 3.44 -3.56 -5.33
N GLU A 44 2.95 -3.77 -6.54
CA GLU A 44 1.96 -2.90 -7.18
C GLU A 44 0.67 -2.79 -6.35
N ARG A 45 0.19 -3.91 -5.78
CA ARG A 45 -0.98 -3.91 -4.91
C ARG A 45 -0.75 -3.15 -3.61
N GLU A 46 0.44 -3.26 -3.02
CA GLU A 46 0.79 -2.53 -1.80
C GLU A 46 0.98 -1.03 -2.07
N GLU A 47 1.58 -0.67 -3.20
CA GLU A 47 1.71 0.71 -3.66
C GLU A 47 0.32 1.31 -3.94
N ALA A 48 -0.53 0.61 -4.69
CA ALA A 48 -1.91 1.04 -4.93
C ALA A 48 -2.72 1.16 -3.62
N LYS A 49 -2.48 0.30 -2.62
CA LYS A 49 -3.09 0.47 -1.28
C LYS A 49 -2.52 1.67 -0.54
N ALA A 50 -1.23 1.96 -0.69
CA ALA A 50 -0.61 3.14 -0.10
C ALA A 50 -1.15 4.43 -0.73
N GLU A 51 -1.31 4.47 -2.05
CA GLU A 51 -1.91 5.59 -2.77
C GLU A 51 -3.40 5.75 -2.46
N ARG A 52 -4.15 4.65 -2.31
CA ARG A 52 -5.56 4.68 -1.91
C ARG A 52 -5.78 5.09 -0.45
N LYS A 53 -4.74 5.04 0.40
CA LYS A 53 -4.82 5.58 1.76
C LYS A 53 -4.85 7.11 1.65
N LEU A 54 -6.05 7.67 1.67
CA LEU A 54 -6.32 9.10 1.73
C LEU A 54 -5.57 9.83 2.88
N PHE A 55 -5.14 9.08 3.89
CA PHE A 55 -4.38 9.58 5.02
C PHE A 55 -3.26 8.60 5.39
N THR A 56 -2.07 9.13 5.66
CA THR A 56 -0.98 8.32 6.22
C THR A 56 -1.35 7.80 7.61
N PRO A 57 -0.73 6.69 8.09
CA PRO A 57 -0.98 6.19 9.45
C PRO A 57 -0.77 7.25 10.53
N GLU A 58 0.23 8.11 10.37
CA GLU A 58 0.51 9.20 11.29
C GLU A 58 -0.57 10.29 11.26
N GLN A 59 -1.05 10.66 10.07
CA GLN A 59 -2.17 11.60 9.92
C GLN A 59 -3.44 11.06 10.57
N LEU A 60 -3.77 9.78 10.37
CA LEU A 60 -4.91 9.14 11.03
C LEU A 60 -4.77 9.13 12.54
N ARG A 61 -3.57 8.88 13.07
CA ARG A 61 -3.31 8.95 14.52
C ARG A 61 -3.59 10.35 15.05
N LYS A 62 -3.03 11.39 14.42
CA LYS A 62 -3.25 12.80 14.79
C LYS A 62 -4.73 13.19 14.74
N ILE A 63 -5.46 12.78 13.70
CA ILE A 63 -6.90 13.06 13.57
C ILE A 63 -7.69 12.39 14.70
N ARG A 64 -7.36 11.15 15.06
CA ARG A 64 -8.02 10.42 16.17
C ARG A 64 -7.74 11.08 17.53
N GLU A 65 -6.51 11.53 17.76
CA GLU A 65 -6.15 12.25 18.98
C GLU A 65 -6.92 13.57 19.09
N MET A 66 -7.00 14.35 18.02
CA MET A 66 -7.81 15.58 17.98
C MET A 66 -9.30 15.31 18.19
N ALA A 67 -9.83 14.23 17.62
CA ALA A 67 -11.22 13.81 17.80
C ALA A 67 -11.52 13.51 19.28
N ARG A 68 -10.63 12.74 19.94
CA ARG A 68 -10.73 12.44 21.38
C ARG A 68 -10.65 13.70 22.24
N ALA A 69 -9.65 14.55 21.99
CA ALA A 69 -9.44 15.78 22.77
C ALA A 69 -10.61 16.76 22.67
N LYS A 70 -11.33 16.78 21.54
CA LYS A 70 -12.47 17.67 21.30
C LYS A 70 -13.84 17.02 21.55
N GLY A 71 -13.88 15.77 22.02
CA GLY A 71 -15.14 15.03 22.17
C GLY A 71 -15.96 14.91 20.87
N ALA A 72 -15.29 14.91 19.72
CA ALA A 72 -15.92 14.95 18.40
C ALA A 72 -15.59 13.69 17.60
N SER A 73 -16.41 13.38 16.59
CA SER A 73 -16.10 12.28 15.67
C SER A 73 -14.94 12.66 14.72
N VAL A 74 -14.18 11.66 14.28
CA VAL A 74 -13.13 11.80 13.26
C VAL A 74 -13.66 12.50 12.00
N LYS A 75 -14.88 12.16 11.57
CA LYS A 75 -15.56 12.80 10.43
C LYS A 75 -15.75 14.31 10.63
N ASN A 76 -16.11 14.74 11.84
CA ASN A 76 -16.30 16.16 12.15
C ASN A 76 -14.97 16.92 12.17
N ILE A 77 -13.88 16.29 12.63
CA ILE A 77 -12.54 16.88 12.57
C ILE A 77 -12.10 17.09 11.12
N ILE A 78 -12.26 16.06 10.27
CA ILE A 78 -11.89 16.14 8.85
C ILE A 78 -12.71 17.23 8.14
N ARG A 79 -14.03 17.23 8.32
CA ARG A 79 -14.92 18.23 7.72
C ARG A 79 -14.52 19.67 8.09
N ARG A 80 -14.33 19.96 9.38
CA ARG A 80 -13.89 21.29 9.83
C ARG A 80 -12.53 21.70 9.28
N ALA A 81 -11.63 20.74 9.05
CA ALA A 81 -10.33 21.03 8.46
C ALA A 81 -10.45 21.41 6.98
N VAL A 82 -11.33 20.72 6.24
CA VAL A 82 -11.64 21.03 4.83
C VAL A 82 -12.36 22.37 4.71
N ASP A 83 -13.40 22.61 5.52
CA ASP A 83 -14.15 23.88 5.54
C ASP A 83 -13.21 25.07 5.78
N ARG A 84 -12.28 24.94 6.72
CA ARG A 84 -11.28 25.98 7.00
C ARG A 84 -10.36 26.26 5.80
N GLN A 85 -9.96 25.23 5.07
CA GLN A 85 -9.11 25.41 3.88
C GLN A 85 -9.88 26.04 2.72
N LEU A 86 -11.14 25.66 2.52
CA LEU A 86 -12.00 26.27 1.52
C LEU A 86 -12.24 27.75 1.84
N ASP A 87 -12.55 28.09 3.08
CA ASP A 87 -12.72 29.48 3.52
C ASP A 87 -11.46 30.32 3.28
N LEU A 88 -10.27 29.74 3.49
CA LEU A 88 -9.00 30.43 3.21
C LEU A 88 -8.76 30.61 1.71
N PHE A 89 -9.07 29.60 0.90
CA PHE A 89 -8.95 29.68 -0.55
C PHE A 89 -9.81 30.79 -1.14
N PHE A 90 -11.10 30.85 -0.77
CA PHE A 90 -12.05 31.85 -1.26
C PHE A 90 -11.88 33.25 -0.64
N ARG A 91 -11.10 33.42 0.43
CA ARG A 91 -10.75 34.74 0.97
C ARG A 91 -9.54 35.39 0.30
N ASN A 92 -8.71 34.58 -0.34
CA ASN A 92 -7.48 35.03 -1.02
C ASN A 92 -7.67 35.18 -2.53
N TYR A 93 -8.90 34.97 -3.03
CA TYR A 93 -9.33 35.11 -4.42
C TYR A 93 -10.45 36.16 -4.48
#